data_AF-A0A661R895-F1
#
_entry.id   AF-A0A661R895-F1
#
_cell.length_a   1.000
_cell.length_b   1.000
_cell.length_c   1.000
_cell.angle_alpha   90.00
_cell.angle_beta   90.00
_cell.angle_gamma   90.00
#
_symmetry.space_group_name_H-M   'P 1'
#
loop_
_entity.id
_entity.type
_entity.pdbx_description
1 polymer ?
#
loop_
_entity_poly.entity_id
_entity_poly.type
_entity_poly.pdbx_seq_one_letter_code
_entity_poly.pdbx_strand_id
1 'polypeptide(L)' 'VTDTIPLSEKAKACKKIHVLSVSELLGEAIKRCHSGNSVSSLFV' A
#
# COMPACT_ATOMS: atom_id res chain seq x y z
N VAL A 1 -1.75 -9.24 4.19
CA VAL A 1 -1.23 -8.91 2.83
C VAL A 1 -1.68 -7.51 2.45
N THR A 2 -1.09 -6.88 1.44
CA THR A 2 -1.47 -5.54 0.99
C THR A 2 -2.40 -5.59 -0.22
N ASP A 3 -3.12 -4.50 -0.48
CA ASP A 3 -4.00 -4.33 -1.65
C ASP A 3 -3.26 -3.96 -2.96
N THR A 4 -1.94 -4.18 -3.01
CA THR A 4 -1.11 -3.92 -4.20
C THR A 4 -1.42 -4.83 -5.37
N ILE A 5 -1.99 -6.02 -5.11
CA ILE A 5 -2.44 -6.97 -6.13
C ILE A 5 -3.85 -7.44 -5.74
N PRO A 6 -4.83 -7.37 -6.66
CA PRO A 6 -6.16 -7.91 -6.40
C PRO A 6 -6.11 -9.40 -6.06
N LEU A 7 -6.82 -9.78 -5.00
CA LEU A 7 -6.93 -11.19 -4.62
C LEU A 7 -7.78 -11.98 -5.62
N SER A 8 -7.39 -13.23 -5.87
CA SER A 8 -8.24 -14.20 -6.55
C SER A 8 -9.48 -14.54 -5.70
N GLU A 9 -10.56 -15.01 -6.34
CA GLU A 9 -11.79 -15.37 -5.64
C GLU A 9 -11.58 -16.42 -4.53
N LYS A 10 -10.68 -17.39 -4.75
CA LYS A 10 -10.29 -18.37 -3.72
C LYS A 10 -9.64 -17.72 -2.50
N ALA A 11 -8.79 -16.71 -2.71
CA ALA A 11 -8.12 -16.00 -1.63
C ALA A 11 -9.09 -15.08 -0.87
N LYS A 12 -10.03 -14.42 -1.57
CA LYS A 12 -11.09 -13.62 -0.93
C LYS A 12 -11.98 -14.44 0.01
N ALA A 13 -12.21 -15.72 -0.30
CA ALA A 13 -12.99 -16.63 0.55
C ALA A 13 -12.22 -17.12 1.80
N CYS A 14 -10.91 -16.88 1.90
CA CYS A 14 -10.10 -17.34 3.02
C CYS A 14 -10.16 -16.36 4.21
N LYS A 15 -10.89 -16.73 5.27
CA LYS A 15 -11.05 -15.90 6.49
C LYS A 15 -9.74 -15.59 7.24
N LYS A 16 -8.65 -16.30 6.95
CA LYS A 16 -7.33 -16.04 7.56
C LYS A 16 -6.57 -14.89 6.89
N ILE A 17 -6.99 -14.47 5.69
CA ILE A 17 -6.31 -13.43 4.94
C ILE A 17 -6.92 -12.07 5.31
N HIS A 18 -6.09 -11.21 5.90
CA HIS A 18 -6.41 -9.81 6.13
C HIS A 18 -5.68 -8.94 5.10
N VAL A 19 -6.44 -8.11 4.38
CA VAL A 19 -5.92 -7.15 3.40
C VAL A 19 -5.80 -5.78 4.07
N LEU A 20 -4.62 -5.18 3.98
CA LEU A 20 -4.35 -3.83 4.46
C LEU A 20 -4.11 -2.92 3.27
N SER A 21 -4.62 -1.68 3.32
CA SER A 21 -4.36 -0.72 2.26
C SER A 21 -2.99 -0.08 2.42
N VAL A 22 -2.27 0.08 1.30
CA VAL A 22 -1.05 0.90 1.23
C VAL A 22 -1.24 2.19 0.44
N SER A 23 -2.48 2.52 0.06
CA SER A 23 -2.81 3.69 -0.75
C SER A 23 -2.34 5.02 -0.16
N GLU A 24 -2.45 5.20 1.16
CA GLU A 24 -1.97 6.40 1.86
C GLU A 24 -0.45 6.56 1.74
N LEU A 25 0.30 5.47 1.97
CA LEU A 25 1.77 5.47 1.85
C LEU A 25 2.23 5.77 0.42
N LEU A 26 1.56 5.18 -0.58
CA LEU A 26 1.85 5.45 -2.00
C LEU A 26 1.48 6.90 -2.39
N GLY A 27 0.36 7.43 -1.90
CA GLY A 27 -0.06 8.81 -2.14
C GLY A 27 0.93 9.82 -1.59
N GLU A 28 1.42 9.62 -0.37
CA GLU A 28 2.43 10.49 0.23
C GLU A 28 3.78 10.37 -0.48
N ALA A 29 4.18 9.17 -0.92
CA ALA A 29 5.38 8.99 -1.74
C ALA A 29 5.29 9.79 -3.05
N ILE A 30 4.16 9.75 -3.75
CA ILE A 30 3.92 10.54 -4.98
C ILE A 30 4.01 12.04 -4.69
N LYS A 31 3.35 12.51 -3.63
CA LYS A 31 3.38 13.92 -3.22
C LYS A 31 4.80 14.40 -2.95
N ARG A 32 5.60 13.60 -2.25
CA ARG A 32 7.00 13.92 -1.93
C ARG A 32 7.90 13.92 -3.16
N CYS A 33 7.75 12.94 -4.05
CA CYS A 33 8.43 12.94 -5.35
C CYS A 33 8.12 14.21 -6.14
N HIS A 34 6.86 14.64 -6.16
CA HIS A 34 6.45 15.86 -6.85
C HIS A 34 7.01 17.13 -6.21
N SER A 35 7.02 17.22 -4.87
CA SER A 35 7.45 18.41 -4.15
C SER A 35 8.96 18.45 -3.86
N GLY A 36 9.74 17.47 -4.34
CA GLY A 36 11.18 17.37 -4.05
C GLY A 36 11.52 17.01 -2.60
N ASN A 37 10.55 16.51 -1.84
CA ASN A 37 10.75 16.08 -0.45
C ASN A 37 11.32 14.65 -0.39
N SER A 38 12.04 14.35 0.68
CA SER A 38 12.63 13.01 0.88
C SER A 38 11.57 11.92 1.02
N VAL A 39 11.60 10.93 0.14
CA VAL A 39 10.75 9.73 0.28
C VAL A 39 11.23 8.84 1.43
N SER A 40 12.53 8.86 1.74
CA SER A 40 13.14 8.04 2.80
C SER A 40 12.56 8.30 4.19
N SER A 41 11.98 9.49 4.44
CA SER A 41 11.27 9.78 5.70
C SER A 41 9.90 9.11 5.81
N LEU A 42 9.52 8.19 4.91
CA LEU A 42 8.41 7.25 5.09
C LEU A 42 8.82 5.93 5.75
N PHE A 43 10.12 5.69 5.93
CA PHE A 43 10.69 4.44 6.44
C PHE A 43 11.12 4.54 7.93
N VAL A 44 10.47 5.43 8.69
CA VAL A 44 10.74 5.70 10.11
C VAL A 44 9.75 4.94 10.98
#